data_AF-A0A8T1WE77-F1
#
_entry.id   AF-A0A8T1WE77-F1
#
_cell.length_a   1.000
_cell.length_b   1.000
_cell.length_c   1.000
_cell.angle_alpha   90.00
_cell.angle_beta   90.00
_cell.angle_gamma   90.00
#
_symmetry.space_group_name_H-M   'P 1'
#
loop_
_entity.id
_entity.type
_entity.pdbx_description
1 polymer ?
#
loop_
_entity_poly.entity_id
_entity_poly.type
_entity_poly.pdbx_seq_one_letter_code
_entity_poly.pdbx_strand_id
1 'polypeptide(L)'
;MGRKPSNVYDYFVRLEPESGHKGLVRFQCKKCNKQYASNATRLAEHLRMSCVPAFQTNQRTRGHAVHPTASARHAADDDDSPAEHSPGGMATPAASLAAVPVPNPDAYAAAGAETAQSQSLALKRSDQQMLSSMLESEAEPVQDVTEVLLRLAKLSTCVIGDAMAEMKIRGHLVDANLVRGYDAPLAMNICGPALTVRMLPATGAMAGVRGSYDYMDTAEMGQVVVISAPSGTTSAVFGGLLATASKARNVAGVVTDGRVRDVQELCTMNFPAFATGTSVHGEWGSTTIGAVNCPIVVAGCVVRHNDIVRGDINGVIVVPAERAQEVATRAEIIEDQDNKIIEALNEGEPLQRSLHRFRSSRDV
;
A
#
# COMPACT_ATOMS: atom_id res chain seq x y z
N MET A 1 -14.48 14.00 -22.46
CA MET A 1 -13.31 14.24 -21.59
C MET A 1 -13.18 13.04 -20.65
N GLY A 2 -12.27 12.11 -20.95
CA GLY A 2 -12.16 10.83 -20.23
C GLY A 2 -11.43 11.00 -18.90
N ARG A 3 -12.01 10.45 -17.82
CA ARG A 3 -11.39 10.35 -16.50
C ARG A 3 -10.06 9.59 -16.63
N LYS A 4 -8.96 10.13 -16.09
CA LYS A 4 -7.70 9.38 -16.02
C LYS A 4 -7.92 8.18 -15.09
N PRO A 5 -7.56 6.95 -15.50
CA PRO A 5 -7.84 5.78 -14.70
C PRO A 5 -6.97 5.75 -13.44
N SER A 6 -7.57 5.40 -12.30
CA SER A 6 -6.91 5.37 -10.98
C SER A 6 -6.31 4.01 -10.65
N ASN A 7 -6.77 2.95 -11.33
CA ASN A 7 -6.30 1.59 -11.16
C ASN A 7 -5.78 1.00 -12.48
N VAL A 8 -4.75 0.13 -12.45
CA VAL A 8 -4.24 -0.60 -13.63
C VAL A 8 -5.37 -1.28 -14.39
N TYR A 9 -6.35 -1.84 -13.68
CA TYR A 9 -7.45 -2.58 -14.26
C TYR A 9 -8.42 -1.72 -15.07
N ASP A 10 -8.50 -0.43 -14.78
CA ASP A 10 -9.35 0.49 -15.54
C ASP A 10 -8.89 0.66 -16.99
N TYR A 11 -7.63 0.30 -17.30
CA TYR A 11 -7.07 0.29 -18.65
C TYR A 11 -7.42 -0.97 -19.45
N PHE A 12 -8.09 -1.94 -18.84
CA PHE A 12 -8.40 -3.23 -19.46
C PHE A 12 -9.90 -3.52 -19.42
N VAL A 13 -10.37 -4.32 -20.36
CA VAL A 13 -11.71 -4.92 -20.40
C VAL A 13 -11.55 -6.40 -20.14
N ARG A 14 -12.25 -6.94 -19.14
CA ARG A 14 -12.29 -8.39 -18.92
C ARG A 14 -13.09 -9.04 -20.07
N LEU A 15 -12.52 -10.06 -20.67
CA LEU A 15 -13.16 -10.85 -21.72
C LEU A 15 -13.78 -12.10 -21.10
N GLU A 16 -14.84 -12.60 -21.73
CA GLU A 16 -15.44 -13.87 -21.35
C GLU A 16 -14.47 -15.03 -21.61
N PRO A 17 -14.49 -16.07 -20.76
CA PRO A 17 -13.71 -17.26 -21.00
C PRO A 17 -14.15 -17.97 -22.28
N GLU A 18 -13.20 -18.35 -23.13
CA GLU A 18 -13.50 -19.18 -24.30
C GLU A 18 -14.03 -20.56 -23.87
N SER A 19 -15.08 -21.02 -24.53
CA SER A 19 -15.74 -22.30 -24.27
C SER A 19 -14.74 -23.46 -24.41
N GLY A 20 -14.34 -24.03 -23.27
CA GLY A 20 -13.49 -25.22 -23.20
C GLY A 20 -12.21 -25.09 -22.36
N HIS A 21 -11.87 -23.90 -21.86
CA HIS A 21 -10.68 -23.70 -21.02
C HIS A 21 -11.05 -23.10 -19.66
N LYS A 22 -11.03 -23.95 -18.61
CA LYS A 22 -11.13 -23.50 -17.22
C LYS A 22 -9.76 -22.93 -16.79
N GLY A 23 -9.71 -21.66 -16.38
CA GLY A 23 -8.65 -21.21 -15.45
C GLY A 23 -7.79 -20.01 -15.81
N LEU A 24 -8.03 -19.25 -16.89
CA LEU A 24 -7.37 -17.95 -17.04
C LEU A 24 -8.34 -16.85 -17.48
N VAL A 25 -8.49 -15.83 -16.62
CA VAL A 25 -9.20 -14.61 -16.96
C VAL A 25 -8.42 -13.84 -18.02
N ARG A 26 -9.10 -13.51 -19.13
CA ARG A 26 -8.52 -12.73 -20.21
C ARG A 26 -8.88 -11.26 -20.08
N PHE A 27 -7.92 -10.41 -20.37
CA PHE A 27 -8.04 -8.96 -20.33
C PHE A 27 -7.62 -8.37 -21.67
N GLN A 28 -8.42 -7.47 -22.21
CA GLN A 28 -8.10 -6.69 -23.40
C GLN A 28 -7.68 -5.29 -23.01
N CYS A 29 -6.49 -4.85 -23.42
CA CYS A 29 -6.07 -3.46 -23.22
C CYS A 29 -6.97 -2.53 -24.04
N LYS A 30 -7.61 -1.55 -23.40
CA LYS A 30 -8.45 -0.54 -24.07
C LYS A 30 -7.69 0.32 -25.08
N LYS A 31 -6.35 0.39 -24.97
CA LYS A 31 -5.49 1.26 -25.78
C LYS A 31 -4.95 0.57 -27.03
N CYS A 32 -4.51 -0.68 -26.94
CA CYS A 32 -3.92 -1.40 -28.08
C CYS A 32 -4.68 -2.66 -28.49
N ASN A 33 -5.81 -2.95 -27.84
CA ASN A 33 -6.68 -4.11 -28.09
C ASN A 33 -6.00 -5.49 -27.95
N LYS A 34 -4.75 -5.56 -27.47
CA LYS A 34 -4.06 -6.82 -27.18
C LYS A 34 -4.71 -7.50 -25.98
N GLN A 35 -4.77 -8.83 -26.05
CA GLN A 35 -5.41 -9.66 -25.04
C GLN A 35 -4.37 -10.42 -24.21
N TYR A 36 -4.64 -10.55 -22.92
CA TYR A 36 -3.72 -11.11 -21.94
C TYR A 36 -4.48 -12.07 -21.05
N ALA A 37 -4.00 -13.30 -20.95
CA ALA A 37 -4.41 -14.24 -19.92
C ALA A 37 -3.43 -14.06 -18.75
N SER A 38 -3.69 -13.10 -17.85
CA SER A 38 -2.69 -12.75 -16.82
C SER A 38 -3.22 -11.94 -15.62
N ASN A 39 -2.46 -12.01 -14.53
CA ASN A 39 -2.60 -11.18 -13.33
C ASN A 39 -2.22 -9.69 -13.53
N ALA A 40 -2.57 -8.87 -12.54
CA ALA A 40 -2.31 -7.42 -12.49
C ALA A 40 -0.90 -7.05 -12.96
N THR A 41 0.10 -7.77 -12.45
CA THR A 41 1.52 -7.47 -12.61
C THR A 41 1.93 -7.48 -14.08
N ARG A 42 1.55 -8.51 -14.86
CA ARG A 42 1.87 -8.52 -16.31
C ARG A 42 1.01 -7.55 -17.12
N LEU A 43 -0.23 -7.27 -16.69
CA LEU A 43 -1.08 -6.29 -17.38
C LEU A 43 -0.42 -4.91 -17.36
N ALA A 44 0.21 -4.51 -16.25
CA ALA A 44 0.92 -3.24 -16.27
C ALA A 44 2.32 -3.29 -16.86
N GLU A 45 3.01 -4.41 -16.81
CA GLU A 45 4.24 -4.57 -17.60
C GLU A 45 3.94 -4.29 -19.07
N HIS A 46 2.81 -4.79 -19.57
CA HIS A 46 2.29 -4.44 -20.87
C HIS A 46 1.99 -2.93 -21.04
N LEU A 47 1.36 -2.28 -20.05
CA LEU A 47 1.17 -0.81 -20.08
C LEU A 47 2.49 -0.05 -20.13
N ARG A 48 3.52 -0.49 -19.39
CA ARG A 48 4.86 0.11 -19.38
C ARG A 48 5.58 -0.06 -20.71
N MET A 49 5.52 -1.25 -21.31
CA MET A 49 6.31 -1.59 -22.50
C MET A 49 5.64 -1.23 -23.82
N SER A 50 4.32 -1.40 -23.93
CA SER A 50 3.59 -1.35 -25.20
C SER A 50 2.55 -0.23 -25.27
N CYS A 51 2.21 0.37 -24.13
CA CYS A 51 1.09 1.28 -24.02
C CYS A 51 1.40 2.48 -23.13
N VAL A 52 2.65 2.99 -23.17
CA VAL A 52 3.15 4.12 -22.38
C VAL A 52 2.08 5.21 -22.26
N PRO A 53 1.50 5.46 -21.07
CA PRO A 53 0.65 6.63 -20.86
C PRO A 53 1.49 7.83 -21.26
N ALA A 54 0.98 8.68 -22.16
CA ALA A 54 1.70 9.89 -22.54
C ALA A 54 1.84 10.77 -21.29
N PHE A 55 2.95 10.60 -20.58
CA PHE A 55 3.35 11.42 -19.45
C PHE A 55 4.06 12.62 -20.06
N GLN A 56 3.30 13.56 -20.62
CA GLN A 56 3.85 14.87 -20.90
C GLN A 56 4.07 15.56 -19.56
N THR A 57 5.32 15.50 -19.09
CA THR A 57 5.84 16.41 -18.07
C THR A 57 5.72 17.82 -18.64
N ASN A 58 4.78 18.62 -18.11
CA ASN A 58 4.80 20.06 -18.33
C ASN A 58 5.97 20.67 -17.54
N GLN A 59 7.20 20.46 -18.01
CA GLN A 59 8.27 21.38 -17.75
C GLN A 59 8.05 22.60 -18.66
N ARG A 60 7.35 23.61 -18.15
CA ARG A 60 7.48 24.96 -18.71
C ARG A 60 8.74 25.58 -18.13
N THR A 61 9.86 25.40 -18.84
CA THR A 61 10.99 26.34 -18.79
C THR A 61 10.47 27.71 -19.22
N ARG A 62 10.25 28.62 -18.26
CA ARG A 62 10.11 30.05 -18.59
C ARG A 62 11.50 30.65 -18.63
N GLY A 63 12.02 30.74 -19.86
CA GLY A 63 13.17 31.57 -20.17
C GLY A 63 12.88 33.03 -19.82
N HIS A 64 13.87 33.67 -19.21
CA HIS A 64 13.94 35.11 -19.02
C HIS A 64 13.86 35.84 -20.36
N ALA A 65 12.93 36.79 -20.45
CA ALA A 65 13.04 37.92 -21.35
C ALA A 65 12.75 39.18 -20.53
N VAL A 66 13.83 39.93 -20.29
CA VAL A 66 13.86 41.26 -19.67
C VAL A 66 13.54 42.30 -20.74
N HIS A 67 12.78 43.34 -20.41
CA HIS A 67 13.01 44.73 -20.85
C HIS A 67 12.10 45.72 -20.07
N PRO A 68 12.44 47.03 -20.00
CA PRO A 68 12.52 47.78 -18.75
C PRO A 68 11.57 48.99 -18.69
N THR A 69 11.47 49.65 -17.52
CA THR A 69 11.33 51.12 -17.27
C THR A 69 11.00 51.35 -15.78
N ALA A 70 11.91 51.99 -15.01
CA ALA A 70 11.88 53.39 -14.52
C ALA A 70 10.68 53.71 -13.59
N SER A 71 10.75 54.34 -12.42
CA SER A 71 11.71 55.03 -11.53
C SER A 71 10.96 55.13 -10.17
N ALA A 72 11.50 55.31 -8.95
CA ALA A 72 12.33 56.40 -8.47
C ALA A 72 12.77 56.14 -7.01
N ARG A 73 14.04 56.45 -6.73
CA ARG A 73 14.65 57.14 -5.57
C ARG A 73 13.93 57.09 -4.20
N HIS A 74 14.65 56.65 -3.17
CA HIS A 74 15.16 57.52 -2.08
C HIS A 74 16.37 56.88 -1.38
N ALA A 75 17.32 57.72 -1.00
CA ALA A 75 18.64 57.42 -0.47
C ALA A 75 18.73 57.82 1.01
N ALA A 76 19.57 57.12 1.76
CA ALA A 76 20.39 57.55 2.92
C ALA A 76 21.07 56.25 3.42
N ASP A 77 22.37 56.06 3.18
CA ASP A 77 23.49 56.57 3.98
C ASP A 77 23.41 56.07 5.44
N ASP A 78 24.24 55.09 5.81
CA ASP A 78 25.45 55.36 6.58
C ASP A 78 26.21 54.08 6.97
N ASP A 79 27.50 54.34 7.14
CA ASP A 79 28.67 53.47 7.17
C ASP A 79 28.88 52.69 8.48
N ASP A 80 29.86 51.79 8.39
CA ASP A 80 30.79 51.35 9.43
C ASP A 80 30.53 50.06 10.25
N SER A 81 31.57 49.23 10.22
CA SER A 81 31.87 48.02 11.02
C SER A 81 33.30 48.23 11.58
N PRO A 82 33.89 47.33 12.38
CA PRO A 82 33.39 46.43 13.42
C PRO A 82 34.19 46.62 14.73
N ALA A 83 33.85 45.87 15.79
CA ALA A 83 34.81 45.61 16.89
C ALA A 83 34.62 44.22 17.50
N GLU A 84 35.70 43.45 17.41
CA GLU A 84 35.96 42.17 18.08
C GLU A 84 35.94 42.32 19.61
N HIS A 85 35.57 41.27 20.35
CA HIS A 85 36.11 41.04 21.71
C HIS A 85 36.13 39.54 22.10
N SER A 86 37.36 39.05 22.23
CA SER A 86 37.91 38.12 23.23
C SER A 86 37.57 36.61 23.24
N PRO A 87 38.60 35.74 23.22
CA PRO A 87 38.49 34.33 23.58
C PRO A 87 38.87 34.10 25.06
N GLY A 88 38.17 33.18 25.73
CA GLY A 88 38.49 32.74 27.08
C GLY A 88 38.45 31.22 27.14
N GLY A 89 39.63 30.59 27.19
CA GLY A 89 39.78 29.15 27.30
C GLY A 89 39.56 28.63 28.71
N MET A 90 39.14 27.37 28.82
CA MET A 90 39.51 26.50 29.94
C MET A 90 39.73 25.08 29.42
N ALA A 91 40.91 24.57 29.72
CA ALA A 91 41.34 23.21 29.47
C ALA A 91 41.18 22.36 30.74
N THR A 92 41.25 21.04 30.51
CA THR A 92 41.56 19.90 31.40
C THR A 92 40.39 19.00 31.85
N PRO A 93 40.63 17.69 32.10
CA PRO A 93 41.69 16.81 31.60
C PRO A 93 41.20 15.53 30.92
N ALA A 94 42.10 14.94 30.15
CA ALA A 94 41.99 13.64 29.54
C ALA A 94 41.92 12.50 30.57
N ALA A 95 40.97 11.59 30.39
CA ALA A 95 40.97 10.28 31.02
C ALA A 95 41.33 9.22 29.98
N SER A 96 42.47 8.57 30.22
CA SER A 96 42.99 7.41 29.50
C SER A 96 42.02 6.23 29.58
N LEU A 97 41.66 5.65 28.44
CA LEU A 97 41.06 4.32 28.35
C LEU A 97 41.95 3.46 27.47
N ALA A 98 42.43 2.38 28.10
CA ALA A 98 43.32 1.38 27.53
C ALA A 98 42.71 0.73 26.28
N ALA A 99 43.56 0.55 25.28
CA ALA A 99 43.25 -0.17 24.04
C ALA A 99 42.91 -1.64 24.34
N VAL A 100 41.74 -2.07 23.88
CA VAL A 100 41.35 -3.49 23.80
C VAL A 100 41.93 -4.05 22.48
N PRO A 101 42.58 -5.23 22.48
CA PRO A 101 43.17 -5.78 21.25
C PRO A 101 42.08 -6.25 20.29
N VAL A 102 42.19 -5.83 19.02
CA VAL A 102 41.38 -6.33 17.90
C VAL A 102 41.94 -7.71 17.48
N PRO A 103 41.12 -8.76 17.31
CA PRO A 103 41.61 -10.04 16.79
C PRO A 103 41.96 -9.93 15.30
N ASN A 104 43.13 -10.44 14.95
CA ASN A 104 43.69 -10.52 13.60
C ASN A 104 42.82 -11.42 12.68
N PRO A 105 42.47 -11.00 11.44
CA PRO A 105 41.63 -11.81 10.54
C PRO A 105 42.32 -13.04 9.91
N ASP A 106 43.61 -13.26 10.12
CA ASP A 106 44.38 -14.29 9.39
C ASP A 106 44.62 -15.61 10.16
N ALA A 107 43.85 -15.89 11.22
CA ALA A 107 44.12 -17.01 12.13
C ALA A 107 43.34 -18.32 11.87
N TYR A 108 42.68 -18.50 10.72
CA TYR A 108 41.99 -19.76 10.36
C TYR A 108 42.33 -20.29 8.97
N ALA A 109 43.62 -20.30 8.62
CA ALA A 109 44.12 -21.09 7.51
C ALA A 109 45.15 -22.10 8.04
N ALA A 110 44.94 -23.37 7.70
CA ALA A 110 45.78 -24.54 7.97
C ALA A 110 45.56 -25.29 9.30
N ALA A 111 44.53 -26.15 9.32
CA ALA A 111 44.61 -27.49 9.92
C ALA A 111 43.47 -28.38 9.40
N GLY A 112 43.79 -29.55 8.84
CA GLY A 112 42.83 -30.65 8.65
C GLY A 112 42.23 -30.82 7.25
N ALA A 113 43.06 -31.10 6.24
CA ALA A 113 42.61 -31.79 5.04
C ALA A 113 42.51 -33.30 5.35
N GLU A 114 41.36 -33.74 5.85
CA GLU A 114 40.96 -35.15 5.82
C GLU A 114 39.77 -35.32 4.87
N THR A 115 39.93 -36.24 3.94
CA THR A 115 39.00 -36.59 2.86
C THR A 115 37.72 -37.23 3.41
N ALA A 116 36.73 -36.41 3.76
CA ALA A 116 35.37 -36.86 3.98
C ALA A 116 34.59 -36.83 2.65
N GLN A 117 34.34 -38.02 2.09
CA GLN A 117 33.42 -38.21 0.97
C GLN A 117 32.03 -37.68 1.33
N SER A 118 31.58 -36.63 0.66
CA SER A 118 30.19 -36.17 0.69
C SER A 118 29.28 -37.23 0.07
N GLN A 119 28.80 -38.17 0.88
CA GLN A 119 27.66 -39.01 0.51
C GLN A 119 26.41 -38.13 0.58
N SER A 120 25.80 -37.86 -0.57
CA SER A 120 24.45 -37.29 -0.62
C SER A 120 23.50 -38.30 0.01
N LEU A 121 22.90 -37.94 1.15
CA LEU A 121 21.77 -38.68 1.71
C LEU A 121 20.56 -38.48 0.80
N ALA A 122 20.47 -39.32 -0.24
CA ALA A 122 19.28 -39.41 -1.07
C ALA A 122 18.12 -39.93 -0.21
N LEU A 123 17.06 -39.13 -0.09
CA LEU A 123 15.80 -39.56 0.55
C LEU A 123 15.33 -40.88 -0.06
N LYS A 124 14.89 -41.82 0.78
CA LYS A 124 14.34 -43.09 0.30
C LYS A 124 13.06 -42.80 -0.48
N ARG A 125 12.78 -43.61 -1.51
CA ARG A 125 11.59 -43.46 -2.37
C ARG A 125 10.27 -43.40 -1.58
N SER A 126 10.19 -44.11 -0.45
CA SER A 126 9.04 -44.07 0.46
C SER A 126 8.82 -42.68 1.06
N ASP A 127 9.91 -42.00 1.43
CA ASP A 127 9.87 -40.70 2.11
C ASP A 127 9.59 -39.59 1.09
N GLN A 128 10.12 -39.73 -0.14
CA GLN A 128 9.74 -38.90 -1.28
C GLN A 128 8.25 -39.07 -1.66
N GLN A 129 7.73 -40.29 -1.65
CA GLN A 129 6.31 -40.55 -1.95
C GLN A 129 5.39 -40.03 -0.85
N MET A 130 5.79 -40.15 0.42
CA MET A 130 5.01 -39.60 1.54
C MET A 130 5.00 -38.06 1.49
N LEU A 131 6.14 -37.41 1.24
CA LEU A 131 6.20 -35.96 1.01
C LEU A 131 5.36 -35.52 -0.19
N SER A 132 5.45 -36.22 -1.33
CA SER A 132 4.65 -35.91 -2.52
C SER A 132 3.16 -36.04 -2.23
N SER A 133 2.75 -37.08 -1.50
CA SER A 133 1.34 -37.28 -1.12
C SER A 133 0.83 -36.22 -0.13
N MET A 134 1.69 -35.71 0.77
CA MET A 134 1.35 -34.61 1.67
C MET A 134 1.24 -33.28 0.91
N LEU A 135 2.17 -33.01 -0.01
CA LEU A 135 2.18 -31.82 -0.88
C LEU A 135 1.01 -31.82 -1.89
N GLU A 136 0.61 -32.99 -2.38
CA GLU A 136 -0.53 -33.16 -3.29
C GLU A 136 -1.87 -33.06 -2.54
N SER A 137 -1.91 -33.40 -1.24
CA SER A 137 -3.12 -33.29 -0.42
C SER A 137 -3.45 -31.87 0.07
N GLU A 138 -2.50 -30.93 -0.03
CA GLU A 138 -2.67 -29.53 0.37
C GLU A 138 -2.84 -28.56 -0.81
N ALA A 139 -2.84 -29.05 -2.06
CA ALA A 139 -3.06 -28.21 -3.23
C ALA A 139 -4.55 -27.94 -3.44
N GLU A 140 -5.13 -27.14 -2.55
CA GLU A 140 -6.33 -26.34 -2.84
C GLU A 140 -6.14 -25.63 -4.20
N PRO A 141 -7.18 -25.56 -5.06
CA PRO A 141 -7.03 -24.98 -6.39
C PRO A 141 -6.46 -23.56 -6.26
N VAL A 142 -5.32 -23.30 -6.92
CA VAL A 142 -4.67 -21.99 -6.91
C VAL A 142 -5.68 -20.95 -7.38
N GLN A 143 -6.27 -20.25 -6.42
CA GLN A 143 -7.26 -19.22 -6.68
C GLN A 143 -6.58 -18.10 -7.48
N ASP A 144 -7.20 -17.67 -8.59
CA ASP A 144 -6.71 -16.50 -9.32
C ASP A 144 -7.00 -15.25 -8.49
N VAL A 145 -6.04 -14.88 -7.63
CA VAL A 145 -6.07 -13.71 -6.74
C VAL A 145 -6.49 -12.44 -7.51
N THR A 146 -6.16 -12.36 -8.80
CA THR A 146 -6.54 -11.25 -9.68
C THR A 146 -8.05 -11.15 -9.89
N GLU A 147 -8.71 -12.28 -10.10
CA GLU A 147 -10.16 -12.33 -10.31
C GLU A 147 -10.90 -11.86 -9.06
N VAL A 148 -10.51 -12.37 -7.90
CA VAL A 148 -11.14 -12.03 -6.62
C VAL A 148 -10.95 -10.55 -6.30
N LEU A 149 -9.74 -10.03 -6.51
CA LEU A 149 -9.43 -8.62 -6.32
C LEU A 149 -10.31 -7.73 -7.19
N LEU A 150 -10.56 -8.11 -8.44
CA LEU A 150 -11.43 -7.37 -9.36
C LEU A 150 -12.89 -7.38 -8.96
N ARG A 151 -13.38 -8.49 -8.40
CA ARG A 151 -14.73 -8.58 -7.86
C ARG A 151 -14.88 -7.65 -6.67
N LEU A 152 -13.97 -7.75 -5.69
CA LEU A 152 -13.95 -6.88 -4.51
C LEU A 152 -13.76 -5.39 -4.86
N ALA A 153 -12.99 -5.07 -5.91
CA ALA A 153 -12.79 -3.69 -6.35
C ALA A 153 -14.06 -3.00 -6.85
N LYS A 154 -15.03 -3.76 -7.37
CA LYS A 154 -16.32 -3.23 -7.85
C LYS A 154 -17.31 -2.95 -6.73
N LEU A 155 -17.20 -3.70 -5.65
CA LEU A 155 -18.09 -3.62 -4.51
C LEU A 155 -17.72 -2.44 -3.60
N SER A 156 -18.72 -1.91 -2.90
CA SER A 156 -18.51 -0.92 -1.85
C SER A 156 -17.92 -1.58 -0.60
N THR A 157 -17.19 -0.80 0.19
CA THR A 157 -16.69 -1.26 1.50
C THR A 157 -17.83 -1.70 2.44
N CYS A 158 -18.99 -1.03 2.35
CA CYS A 158 -20.17 -1.36 3.14
C CYS A 158 -20.73 -2.75 2.83
N VAL A 159 -20.90 -3.08 1.56
CA VAL A 159 -21.42 -4.40 1.14
C VAL A 159 -20.45 -5.52 1.50
N ILE A 160 -19.14 -5.30 1.34
CA ILE A 160 -18.11 -6.23 1.81
C ILE A 160 -18.18 -6.37 3.34
N GLY A 161 -18.40 -5.26 4.05
CA GLY A 161 -18.59 -5.23 5.50
C GLY A 161 -19.76 -6.07 5.98
N ASP A 162 -20.90 -5.96 5.32
CA ASP A 162 -22.09 -6.76 5.62
C ASP A 162 -21.83 -8.26 5.38
N ALA A 163 -21.21 -8.62 4.25
CA ALA A 163 -20.82 -9.99 3.96
C ALA A 163 -19.88 -10.56 5.03
N MET A 164 -18.85 -9.81 5.39
CA MET A 164 -17.90 -10.21 6.42
C MET A 164 -18.56 -10.34 7.79
N ALA A 165 -19.50 -9.45 8.13
CA ALA A 165 -20.24 -9.50 9.39
C ALA A 165 -21.10 -10.77 9.49
N GLU A 166 -21.81 -11.14 8.42
CA GLU A 166 -22.56 -12.40 8.37
C GLU A 166 -21.65 -13.63 8.52
N MET A 167 -20.45 -13.56 7.95
CA MET A 167 -19.44 -14.61 8.02
C MET A 167 -18.61 -14.57 9.33
N LYS A 168 -18.89 -13.63 10.23
CA LYS A 168 -18.18 -13.39 11.50
C LYS A 168 -16.68 -13.09 11.33
N ILE A 169 -16.31 -12.48 10.21
CA ILE A 169 -14.95 -12.04 9.91
C ILE A 169 -14.82 -10.56 10.31
N ARG A 170 -13.80 -10.23 11.11
CA ARG A 170 -13.47 -8.83 11.43
C ARG A 170 -12.48 -8.29 10.41
N GLY A 171 -12.73 -7.08 9.93
CA GLY A 171 -11.87 -6.42 8.94
C GLY A 171 -12.01 -4.91 8.81
N HIS A 172 -12.94 -4.28 9.53
CA HIS A 172 -13.13 -2.82 9.43
C HIS A 172 -12.01 -2.09 10.18
N LEU A 173 -11.44 -1.06 9.55
CA LEU A 173 -10.43 -0.20 10.19
C LEU A 173 -11.13 1.03 10.74
N VAL A 174 -11.11 1.17 12.06
CA VAL A 174 -11.82 2.24 12.78
C VAL A 174 -11.14 3.60 12.53
N ASP A 175 -11.94 4.61 12.18
CA ASP A 175 -11.50 6.01 11.97
C ASP A 175 -10.43 6.22 10.88
N ALA A 176 -10.10 5.21 10.08
CA ALA A 176 -9.22 5.32 8.93
C ALA A 176 -9.96 5.95 7.75
N ASN A 177 -10.00 7.28 7.73
CA ASN A 177 -10.78 8.06 6.77
C ASN A 177 -9.94 8.51 5.58
N LEU A 178 -10.59 8.68 4.42
CA LEU A 178 -9.96 9.23 3.22
C LEU A 178 -9.46 10.66 3.50
N VAL A 179 -8.15 10.85 3.49
CA VAL A 179 -7.50 12.15 3.64
C VAL A 179 -7.59 12.89 2.32
N ARG A 180 -8.27 14.04 2.33
CA ARG A 180 -8.51 14.84 1.13
C ARG A 180 -8.68 16.32 1.45
N GLY A 181 -8.39 17.15 0.45
CA GLY A 181 -8.81 18.55 0.44
C GLY A 181 -10.30 18.71 0.12
N TYR A 182 -10.84 19.89 0.39
CA TYR A 182 -12.27 20.19 0.17
C TYR A 182 -12.70 20.04 -1.30
N ASP A 183 -11.82 20.36 -2.25
CA ASP A 183 -12.11 20.32 -3.68
C ASP A 183 -11.77 18.98 -4.35
N ALA A 184 -11.32 17.98 -3.58
CA ALA A 184 -10.92 16.69 -4.12
C ALA A 184 -12.14 15.85 -4.52
N PRO A 185 -12.12 15.20 -5.70
CA PRO A 185 -13.24 14.38 -6.15
C PRO A 185 -13.52 13.23 -5.18
N LEU A 186 -14.81 13.00 -4.87
CA LEU A 186 -15.32 11.96 -3.96
C LEU A 186 -14.98 10.51 -4.36
N ALA A 187 -14.32 10.31 -5.50
CA ALA A 187 -14.18 9.01 -6.15
C ALA A 187 -12.79 8.37 -5.99
N MET A 188 -11.98 8.84 -5.04
CA MET A 188 -10.73 8.13 -4.73
C MET A 188 -11.07 6.84 -3.98
N ASN A 189 -10.56 5.73 -4.51
CA ASN A 189 -10.76 4.42 -3.93
C ASN A 189 -9.47 3.59 -4.09
N ILE A 190 -9.34 2.54 -3.29
CA ILE A 190 -8.24 1.58 -3.33
C ILE A 190 -8.79 0.17 -3.27
N CYS A 191 -8.13 -0.73 -3.98
CA CYS A 191 -8.29 -2.17 -3.83
C CYS A 191 -6.95 -2.84 -4.18
N GLY A 192 -6.36 -3.58 -3.25
CA GLY A 192 -5.06 -4.19 -3.48
C GLY A 192 -4.56 -5.06 -2.33
N PRO A 193 -3.60 -5.96 -2.58
CA PRO A 193 -2.94 -6.73 -1.52
C PRO A 193 -2.13 -5.82 -0.59
N ALA A 194 -2.13 -6.13 0.71
CA ALA A 194 -1.45 -5.34 1.74
C ALA A 194 0.07 -5.53 1.72
N LEU A 195 0.81 -4.42 1.59
CA LEU A 195 2.22 -4.31 1.97
C LEU A 195 2.29 -3.77 3.40
N THR A 196 2.51 -4.63 4.39
CA THR A 196 2.44 -4.24 5.81
C THR A 196 3.75 -3.65 6.30
N VAL A 197 3.66 -2.55 7.03
CA VAL A 197 4.79 -1.84 7.64
C VAL A 197 4.44 -1.52 9.08
N ARG A 198 5.30 -1.92 10.02
CA ARG A 198 5.17 -1.60 11.44
C ARG A 198 6.17 -0.52 11.81
N MET A 199 5.66 0.62 12.27
CA MET A 199 6.46 1.69 12.85
C MET A 199 6.63 1.45 14.36
N LEU A 200 7.79 1.83 14.89
CA LEU A 200 8.13 1.80 16.31
C LEU A 200 8.45 3.22 16.79
N PRO A 201 8.24 3.53 18.08
CA PRO A 201 8.71 4.80 18.65
C PRO A 201 10.24 4.93 18.48
N ALA A 202 10.70 6.08 18.01
CA ALA A 202 12.12 6.39 17.92
C ALA A 202 12.61 6.95 19.26
N THR A 203 12.95 6.07 20.21
CA THR A 203 13.49 6.43 21.53
C THR A 203 14.96 6.04 21.68
N GLY A 204 15.68 6.69 22.59
CA GLY A 204 17.07 6.35 22.91
C GLY A 204 17.99 6.39 21.69
N ALA A 205 18.77 5.33 21.47
CA ALA A 205 19.70 5.22 20.34
C ALA A 205 19.03 5.22 18.96
N MET A 206 17.71 4.99 18.89
CA MET A 206 16.93 5.06 17.64
C MET A 206 16.43 6.48 17.36
N ALA A 207 16.53 7.41 18.32
CA ALA A 207 16.19 8.81 18.10
C ALA A 207 17.18 9.44 17.12
N GLY A 208 16.70 9.78 15.91
CA GLY A 208 17.51 10.37 14.84
C GLY A 208 18.12 9.37 13.86
N VAL A 209 17.87 8.06 14.02
CA VAL A 209 18.20 7.07 12.99
C VAL A 209 17.12 7.10 11.90
N ARG A 210 17.53 7.33 10.63
CA ARG A 210 16.60 7.13 9.50
C ARG A 210 16.35 5.65 9.34
N GLY A 211 15.09 5.24 9.44
CA GLY A 211 14.67 3.95 8.90
C GLY A 211 14.94 3.89 7.40
N SER A 212 15.24 2.69 6.89
CA SER A 212 15.38 2.49 5.45
C SER A 212 14.02 2.32 4.80
N TYR A 213 13.74 3.08 3.74
CA TYR A 213 12.48 2.96 2.98
C TYR A 213 12.55 1.87 1.89
N ASP A 214 13.45 0.90 2.01
CA ASP A 214 13.64 -0.17 1.01
C ASP A 214 12.37 -0.96 0.71
N TYR A 215 11.40 -1.00 1.62
CA TYR A 215 10.10 -1.61 1.38
C TYR A 215 9.31 -0.92 0.27
N MET A 216 9.45 0.41 0.15
CA MET A 216 8.93 1.15 -0.98
C MET A 216 9.65 0.75 -2.25
N ASP A 217 10.93 0.34 -2.14
CA ASP A 217 11.75 -0.10 -3.25
C ASP A 217 11.40 -1.47 -3.81
N THR A 218 10.90 -2.34 -2.94
CA THR A 218 10.42 -3.68 -3.25
C THR A 218 8.90 -3.75 -3.44
N ALA A 219 8.17 -2.64 -3.29
CA ALA A 219 6.72 -2.63 -3.39
C ALA A 219 6.25 -3.10 -4.77
N GLU A 220 5.36 -4.08 -4.78
CA GLU A 220 4.75 -4.57 -6.01
C GLU A 220 3.62 -3.63 -6.44
N MET A 221 3.38 -3.62 -7.74
CA MET A 221 2.30 -2.81 -8.27
C MET A 221 0.94 -3.28 -7.75
N GLY A 222 0.06 -2.31 -7.50
CA GLY A 222 -1.31 -2.56 -7.08
C GLY A 222 -1.41 -2.90 -5.60
N GLN A 223 -0.28 -3.11 -4.91
CA GLN A 223 -0.28 -3.21 -3.45
C GLN A 223 -0.79 -1.92 -2.81
N VAL A 224 -1.37 -2.07 -1.63
CA VAL A 224 -1.71 -0.98 -0.72
C VAL A 224 -0.70 -1.00 0.41
N VAL A 225 -0.02 0.12 0.66
CA VAL A 225 0.87 0.20 1.83
C VAL A 225 0.01 0.35 3.08
N VAL A 226 0.15 -0.55 4.04
CA VAL A 226 -0.59 -0.54 5.30
C VAL A 226 0.39 -0.31 6.45
N ILE A 227 0.30 0.86 7.10
CA ILE A 227 1.27 1.30 8.11
C ILE A 227 0.61 1.31 9.49
N SER A 228 1.12 0.49 10.40
CA SER A 228 0.80 0.56 11.83
C SER A 228 1.70 1.60 12.49
N ALA A 229 1.11 2.64 13.05
CA ALA A 229 1.81 3.65 13.84
C ALA A 229 1.75 3.32 15.34
N PRO A 230 2.77 3.68 16.14
CA PRO A 230 2.68 3.55 17.59
C PRO A 230 1.48 4.32 18.15
N SER A 231 0.88 3.80 19.21
CA SER A 231 -0.21 4.50 19.90
C SER A 231 0.23 5.89 20.38
N GLY A 232 -0.62 6.89 20.19
CA GLY A 232 -0.32 8.28 20.56
C GLY A 232 0.58 9.03 19.59
N THR A 233 0.91 8.47 18.43
CA THR A 233 1.74 9.15 17.42
C THR A 233 1.12 10.47 16.95
N THR A 234 1.87 11.56 17.07
CA THR A 234 1.47 12.91 16.65
C THR A 234 2.14 13.37 15.35
N SER A 235 3.21 12.69 14.92
CA SER A 235 3.91 12.93 13.65
C SER A 235 3.28 12.14 12.50
N ALA A 236 3.49 12.62 11.27
CA ALA A 236 3.11 11.89 10.07
C ALA A 236 4.12 10.80 9.74
N VAL A 237 3.62 9.59 9.47
CA VAL A 237 4.39 8.41 9.02
C VAL A 237 4.38 8.26 7.50
N PHE A 238 3.63 9.11 6.80
CA PHE A 238 3.55 9.13 5.35
C PHE A 238 3.30 10.55 4.82
N GLY A 239 3.85 10.88 3.65
CA GLY A 239 3.75 12.21 3.04
C GLY A 239 4.05 12.21 1.55
N GLY A 240 4.27 13.40 0.98
CA GLY A 240 4.35 13.63 -0.46
C GLY A 240 5.46 12.86 -1.16
N LEU A 241 6.65 12.80 -0.54
CA LEU A 241 7.78 12.06 -1.09
C LEU A 241 7.49 10.55 -1.19
N LEU A 242 6.93 9.95 -0.14
CA LEU A 242 6.56 8.52 -0.15
C LEU A 242 5.39 8.25 -1.09
N ALA A 243 4.45 9.18 -1.22
CA ALA A 243 3.39 9.10 -2.22
C ALA A 243 3.94 9.16 -3.65
N THR A 244 4.92 10.01 -3.91
CA THR A 244 5.61 10.09 -5.20
C THR A 244 6.33 8.78 -5.52
N ALA A 245 7.07 8.21 -4.56
CA ALA A 245 7.70 6.90 -4.70
C ALA A 245 6.67 5.78 -4.96
N SER A 246 5.56 5.79 -4.21
CA SER A 246 4.44 4.86 -4.38
C SER A 246 3.88 4.91 -5.79
N LYS A 247 3.62 6.11 -6.31
CA LYS A 247 3.12 6.30 -7.67
C LYS A 247 4.10 5.84 -8.73
N ALA A 248 5.40 6.08 -8.56
CA ALA A 248 6.42 5.59 -9.48
C ALA A 248 6.38 4.04 -9.61
N ARG A 249 5.97 3.33 -8.55
CA ARG A 249 5.79 1.88 -8.55
C ARG A 249 4.38 1.39 -8.83
N ASN A 250 3.43 2.28 -9.09
CA ASN A 250 2.00 1.96 -9.28
C ASN A 250 1.38 1.27 -8.06
N VAL A 251 1.81 1.62 -6.85
CA VAL A 251 1.10 1.28 -5.60
C VAL A 251 -0.28 1.95 -5.61
N ALA A 252 -1.31 1.23 -5.15
CA ALA A 252 -2.70 1.67 -5.23
C ALA A 252 -3.06 2.79 -4.23
N GLY A 253 -2.37 2.85 -3.10
CA GLY A 253 -2.57 3.88 -2.08
C GLY A 253 -1.90 3.53 -0.76
N VAL A 254 -2.22 4.30 0.29
CA VAL A 254 -1.76 4.05 1.66
C VAL A 254 -2.93 4.02 2.64
N VAL A 255 -2.81 3.17 3.66
CA VAL A 255 -3.70 3.10 4.82
C VAL A 255 -2.84 3.13 6.08
N THR A 256 -3.21 3.95 7.05
CA THR A 256 -2.50 3.99 8.34
C THR A 256 -3.45 4.34 9.48
N ASP A 257 -3.15 3.83 10.68
CA ASP A 257 -3.77 4.31 11.91
C ASP A 257 -2.97 5.43 12.59
N GLY A 258 -1.92 5.91 11.93
CA GLY A 258 -1.19 7.13 12.25
C GLY A 258 -1.67 8.34 11.44
N ARG A 259 -0.74 9.29 11.27
CA ARG A 259 -1.01 10.55 10.59
C ARG A 259 -0.30 10.61 9.23
N VAL A 260 -0.87 11.40 8.33
CA VAL A 260 -0.24 11.73 7.04
C VAL A 260 -0.02 13.24 6.90
N ARG A 261 0.87 13.64 6.01
CA ARG A 261 1.15 15.05 5.69
C ARG A 261 1.14 15.29 4.18
N ASP A 262 1.37 16.55 3.79
CA ASP A 262 1.44 16.98 2.39
C ASP A 262 0.13 16.73 1.62
N VAL A 263 -1.01 16.95 2.28
CA VAL A 263 -2.36 16.63 1.75
C VAL A 263 -2.63 17.24 0.37
N GLN A 264 -2.18 18.48 0.15
CA GLN A 264 -2.31 19.13 -1.15
C GLN A 264 -1.59 18.34 -2.25
N GLU A 265 -0.38 17.83 -1.97
CA GLU A 265 0.41 17.03 -2.90
C GLU A 265 -0.28 15.68 -3.17
N LEU A 266 -0.75 14.99 -2.13
CA LEU A 266 -1.52 13.75 -2.24
C LEU A 266 -2.74 13.93 -3.15
N CYS A 267 -3.49 15.03 -2.95
CA CYS A 267 -4.66 15.37 -3.75
C CYS A 267 -4.29 15.70 -5.20
N THR A 268 -3.28 16.54 -5.42
CA THR A 268 -2.80 16.90 -6.76
C THR A 268 -2.32 15.68 -7.55
N MET A 269 -1.76 14.68 -6.86
CA MET A 269 -1.35 13.41 -7.45
C MET A 269 -2.50 12.43 -7.65
N ASN A 270 -3.71 12.69 -7.15
CA ASN A 270 -4.78 11.71 -7.01
C ASN A 270 -4.29 10.42 -6.35
N PHE A 271 -3.49 10.54 -5.28
CA PHE A 271 -3.01 9.39 -4.52
C PHE A 271 -3.91 9.17 -3.31
N PRO A 272 -4.66 8.05 -3.24
CA PRO A 272 -5.54 7.79 -2.11
C PRO A 272 -4.72 7.51 -0.84
N ALA A 273 -5.02 8.25 0.22
CA ALA A 273 -4.45 8.03 1.54
C ALA A 273 -5.57 7.95 2.58
N PHE A 274 -5.58 6.89 3.38
CA PHE A 274 -6.50 6.70 4.49
C PHE A 274 -5.73 6.79 5.80
N ALA A 275 -6.17 7.65 6.70
CA ALA A 275 -5.48 7.90 7.96
C ALA A 275 -6.46 8.25 9.07
N THR A 276 -6.05 8.07 10.33
CA THR A 276 -6.80 8.54 11.50
C THR A 276 -6.61 10.04 11.74
N GLY A 277 -5.65 10.67 11.06
CA GLY A 277 -5.50 12.12 11.07
C GLY A 277 -4.39 12.64 10.18
N THR A 278 -4.14 13.93 10.29
CA THR A 278 -3.05 14.63 9.61
C THR A 278 -2.06 15.22 10.60
N SER A 279 -0.84 15.51 10.13
CA SER A 279 0.18 16.24 10.89
C SER A 279 1.01 17.11 9.95
N VAL A 280 1.61 18.17 10.49
CA VAL A 280 2.64 18.96 9.79
C VAL A 280 4.06 18.43 10.09
N HIS A 281 4.24 17.77 11.23
CA HIS A 281 5.52 17.20 11.63
C HIS A 281 5.73 15.86 10.94
N GLY A 282 6.91 15.64 10.35
CA GLY A 282 7.30 14.34 9.82
C GLY A 282 7.78 13.39 10.91
N GLU A 283 7.97 12.12 10.56
CA GLU A 283 8.38 11.03 11.46
C GLU A 283 9.78 11.17 12.08
N TRP A 284 10.63 12.06 11.57
CA TRP A 284 12.01 12.21 12.02
C TRP A 284 12.09 12.42 13.54
N GLY A 285 12.80 11.52 14.22
CA GLY A 285 12.96 11.55 15.67
C GLY A 285 11.72 11.15 16.48
N SER A 286 10.61 10.79 15.83
CA SER A 286 9.39 10.33 16.49
C SER A 286 9.12 8.84 16.26
N THR A 287 9.28 8.37 15.03
CA THR A 287 9.05 6.97 14.67
C THR A 287 10.12 6.43 13.71
N THR A 288 10.35 5.13 13.74
CA THR A 288 11.24 4.42 12.82
C THR A 288 10.60 3.10 12.34
N ILE A 289 11.05 2.57 11.22
CA ILE A 289 10.54 1.32 10.65
C ILE A 289 11.08 0.15 11.48
N GLY A 290 10.17 -0.67 12.02
CA GLY A 290 10.53 -1.84 12.83
C GLY A 290 10.39 -3.16 12.10
N ALA A 291 9.35 -3.34 11.30
CA ALA A 291 9.13 -4.57 10.54
C ALA A 291 8.34 -4.30 9.26
N VAL A 292 8.58 -5.11 8.24
CA VAL A 292 7.90 -5.09 6.95
C VAL A 292 7.43 -6.51 6.63
N ASN A 293 6.30 -6.67 5.95
CA ASN A 293 5.70 -7.96 5.57
C ASN A 293 5.36 -8.88 6.76
N CYS A 294 5.23 -8.30 7.96
CA CYS A 294 4.80 -9.00 9.16
C CYS A 294 3.32 -8.69 9.45
N PRO A 295 2.60 -9.57 10.16
CA PRO A 295 1.29 -9.23 10.70
C PRO A 295 1.38 -7.99 11.62
N ILE A 296 0.49 -7.04 11.40
CA ILE A 296 0.39 -5.79 12.16
C ILE A 296 -1.03 -5.56 12.64
N VAL A 297 -1.20 -4.68 13.62
CA VAL A 297 -2.52 -4.17 14.02
C VAL A 297 -2.63 -2.74 13.54
N VAL A 298 -3.66 -2.44 12.76
CA VAL A 298 -3.95 -1.11 12.23
C VAL A 298 -5.39 -0.79 12.53
N ALA A 299 -5.63 0.29 13.28
CA ALA A 299 -6.97 0.79 13.58
C ALA A 299 -7.91 -0.29 14.17
N GLY A 300 -7.36 -1.14 15.04
CA GLY A 300 -8.08 -2.23 15.70
C GLY A 300 -8.21 -3.52 14.90
N CYS A 301 -7.71 -3.57 13.65
CA CYS A 301 -7.75 -4.75 12.80
C CYS A 301 -6.37 -5.39 12.64
N VAL A 302 -6.29 -6.71 12.68
CA VAL A 302 -5.08 -7.44 12.26
C VAL A 302 -5.01 -7.41 10.75
N VAL A 303 -3.85 -7.05 10.21
CA VAL A 303 -3.58 -7.04 8.76
C VAL A 303 -2.32 -7.85 8.53
N ARG A 304 -2.41 -8.86 7.66
CA ARG A 304 -1.27 -9.65 7.21
C ARG A 304 -0.81 -9.15 5.84
N HIS A 305 0.43 -9.47 5.52
CA HIS A 305 0.92 -9.27 4.16
C HIS A 305 0.03 -10.04 3.17
N ASN A 306 -0.33 -9.40 2.06
CA ASN A 306 -1.22 -9.90 1.01
C ASN A 306 -2.72 -10.04 1.35
N ASP A 307 -3.17 -9.68 2.55
CA ASP A 307 -4.62 -9.47 2.78
C ASP A 307 -5.16 -8.40 1.82
N ILE A 308 -6.40 -8.52 1.38
CA ILE A 308 -6.98 -7.59 0.41
C ILE A 308 -7.53 -6.37 1.15
N VAL A 309 -6.98 -5.20 0.84
CA VAL A 309 -7.43 -3.92 1.37
C VAL A 309 -8.34 -3.26 0.36
N ARG A 310 -9.57 -2.93 0.77
CA ARG A 310 -10.53 -2.12 0.00
C ARG A 310 -10.84 -0.85 0.77
N GLY A 311 -10.71 0.30 0.12
CA GLY A 311 -11.04 1.59 0.71
C GLY A 311 -11.83 2.49 -0.25
N ASP A 312 -12.89 3.11 0.23
CA ASP A 312 -13.68 4.10 -0.49
C ASP A 312 -14.11 5.23 0.45
N ILE A 313 -15.03 6.09 0.03
CA ILE A 313 -15.46 7.24 0.84
C ILE A 313 -16.00 6.85 2.23
N ASN A 314 -16.45 5.61 2.43
CA ASN A 314 -17.02 5.16 3.69
C ASN A 314 -15.95 4.72 4.70
N GLY A 315 -14.71 4.46 4.25
CA GLY A 315 -13.62 3.99 5.09
C GLY A 315 -12.83 2.87 4.43
N VAL A 316 -12.23 2.00 5.26
CA VAL A 316 -11.38 0.89 4.82
C VAL A 316 -11.80 -0.42 5.45
N ILE A 317 -11.81 -1.48 4.64
CA ILE A 317 -12.00 -2.85 5.07
C ILE A 317 -10.86 -3.74 4.56
N VAL A 318 -10.43 -4.67 5.41
CA VAL A 318 -9.40 -5.67 5.14
C VAL A 318 -10.05 -7.04 5.09
N VAL A 319 -9.90 -7.73 3.97
CA VAL A 319 -10.41 -9.08 3.73
C VAL A 319 -9.23 -10.04 3.82
N PRO A 320 -9.25 -11.04 4.73
CA PRO A 320 -8.21 -12.06 4.80
C PRO A 320 -8.05 -12.75 3.45
N ALA A 321 -6.80 -12.90 2.98
CA ALA A 321 -6.51 -13.43 1.65
C ALA A 321 -7.17 -14.80 1.43
N GLU A 322 -7.11 -15.67 2.44
CA GLU A 322 -7.68 -17.02 2.41
C GLU A 322 -9.22 -17.06 2.37
N ARG A 323 -9.91 -15.97 2.72
CA ARG A 323 -11.38 -15.87 2.72
C ARG A 323 -11.93 -15.01 1.58
N ALA A 324 -11.06 -14.41 0.77
CA ALA A 324 -11.44 -13.38 -0.18
C ALA A 324 -12.50 -13.83 -1.19
N GLN A 325 -12.40 -15.07 -1.70
CA GLN A 325 -13.33 -15.62 -2.67
C GLN A 325 -14.75 -15.81 -2.10
N GLU A 326 -14.84 -16.30 -0.87
CA GLU A 326 -16.13 -16.49 -0.17
C GLU A 326 -16.77 -15.14 0.14
N VAL A 327 -15.97 -14.18 0.63
CA VAL A 327 -16.44 -12.82 0.92
C VAL A 327 -16.93 -12.12 -0.35
N ALA A 328 -16.19 -12.21 -1.45
CA ALA A 328 -16.61 -11.62 -2.73
C ALA A 328 -17.94 -12.20 -3.21
N THR A 329 -18.09 -13.52 -3.14
CA THR A 329 -19.33 -14.21 -3.54
C THR A 329 -20.51 -13.80 -2.67
N ARG A 330 -20.32 -13.74 -1.36
CA ARG A 330 -21.39 -13.34 -0.44
C ARG A 330 -21.77 -11.87 -0.63
N ALA A 331 -20.79 -11.01 -0.81
CA ALA A 331 -21.00 -9.58 -1.03
C ALA A 331 -21.76 -9.29 -2.33
N GLU A 332 -21.48 -10.01 -3.43
CA GLU A 332 -22.26 -9.91 -4.68
C GLU A 332 -23.72 -10.33 -4.48
N ILE A 333 -23.97 -11.41 -3.73
CA ILE A 333 -25.35 -11.84 -3.41
C ILE A 333 -26.09 -10.75 -2.62
N ILE A 334 -25.43 -10.13 -1.63
CA ILE A 334 -26.03 -9.04 -0.85
C ILE A 334 -26.32 -7.83 -1.74
N GLU A 335 -25.39 -7.44 -2.61
CA GLU A 335 -25.59 -6.33 -3.56
C GLU A 335 -26.80 -6.58 -4.48
N ASP A 336 -26.92 -7.79 -5.03
CA ASP A 336 -28.05 -8.19 -5.87
C ASP A 336 -29.39 -8.18 -5.11
N GLN A 337 -29.39 -8.60 -3.85
CA GLN A 337 -30.57 -8.54 -2.98
C GLN A 337 -30.97 -7.08 -2.72
N ASP A 338 -30.01 -6.22 -2.45
CA ASP A 338 -30.23 -4.80 -2.17
C ASP A 338 -30.74 -4.04 -3.39
N ASN A 339 -30.20 -4.33 -4.58
CA ASN A 339 -30.70 -3.78 -5.84
C ASN A 339 -32.17 -4.14 -6.07
N LYS A 340 -32.56 -5.41 -5.86
CA LYS A 340 -33.97 -5.84 -5.97
C LYS A 340 -34.88 -5.17 -4.94
N ILE A 341 -34.39 -4.97 -3.72
CA ILE A 341 -35.13 -4.23 -2.69
C ILE A 341 -35.34 -2.78 -3.13
N ILE A 342 -34.28 -2.10 -3.60
CA ILE A 342 -34.34 -0.71 -4.08
C ILE A 342 -35.33 -0.58 -5.23
N GLU A 343 -35.31 -1.51 -6.21
CA GLU A 343 -36.27 -1.53 -7.31
C GLU A 343 -37.72 -1.64 -6.80
N ALA A 344 -38.01 -2.59 -5.91
CA ALA A 344 -39.34 -2.78 -5.35
C ALA A 344 -39.81 -1.57 -4.52
N LEU A 345 -38.91 -0.93 -3.78
CA LEU A 345 -39.19 0.31 -3.04
C LEU A 345 -39.57 1.45 -4.01
N ASN A 346 -38.86 1.58 -5.13
CA ASN A 346 -39.15 2.59 -6.16
C ASN A 346 -40.50 2.33 -6.86
N GLU A 347 -40.96 1.07 -6.91
CA GLU A 347 -42.29 0.68 -7.37
C GLU A 347 -43.39 0.88 -6.30
N GLY A 348 -43.03 1.31 -5.09
CA GLY A 348 -43.96 1.61 -3.99
C GLY A 348 -44.24 0.44 -3.05
N GLU A 349 -43.49 -0.66 -3.13
CA GLU A 349 -43.60 -1.73 -2.13
C GLU A 349 -43.08 -1.25 -0.75
N PRO A 350 -43.76 -1.57 0.37
CA PRO A 350 -43.24 -1.25 1.70
C PRO A 350 -41.95 -2.00 2.04
N LEU A 351 -40.99 -1.31 2.68
CA LEU A 351 -39.66 -1.84 3.04
C LEU A 351 -39.69 -3.23 3.70
N GLN A 352 -40.52 -3.41 4.73
CA GLN A 352 -40.56 -4.67 5.47
C GLN A 352 -40.95 -5.87 4.60
N ARG A 353 -41.83 -5.62 3.62
CA ARG A 353 -42.28 -6.65 2.68
C ARG A 353 -41.17 -7.00 1.69
N SER A 354 -40.48 -6.00 1.13
CA SER A 354 -39.36 -6.22 0.21
C SER A 354 -38.20 -6.93 0.90
N LEU A 355 -37.85 -6.54 2.13
CA LEU A 355 -36.85 -7.23 2.96
C LEU A 355 -37.22 -8.71 3.15
N HIS A 356 -38.49 -9.01 3.47
CA HIS A 356 -38.93 -10.39 3.63
C HIS A 356 -38.82 -11.19 2.32
N ARG A 357 -39.15 -10.58 1.17
CA ARG A 357 -39.07 -11.27 -0.13
C ARG A 357 -37.64 -11.62 -0.55
N PHE A 358 -36.70 -10.71 -0.33
CA PHE A 358 -35.36 -10.81 -0.91
C PHE A 358 -34.27 -11.22 0.07
N ARG A 359 -34.47 -11.06 1.39
CA ARG A 359 -33.49 -11.42 2.43
C ARG A 359 -33.95 -12.55 3.37
N SER A 360 -35.20 -13.03 3.31
CA SER A 360 -35.68 -14.11 4.22
C SER A 360 -35.28 -15.52 3.82
N SER A 361 -34.81 -15.76 2.61
CA SER A 361 -34.15 -17.01 2.24
C SER A 361 -32.71 -17.01 2.77
N ARG A 362 -32.57 -17.02 4.10
CA ARG A 362 -31.36 -17.48 4.77
C ARG A 362 -31.37 -19.01 4.77
N ASP A 363 -31.33 -19.61 3.59
CA ASP A 363 -31.19 -21.05 3.46
C ASP A 363 -29.70 -21.41 3.51
N VAL A 364 -29.36 -22.09 4.62
CA VAL A 364 -28.18 -22.92 4.93
C VAL A 364 -26.88 -22.20 5.28
#